data_AF-A0A2K1NPU7-F1
#
_entry.id   AF-A0A2K1NPU7-F1
#
_cell.length_a   1.000
_cell.length_b   1.000
_cell.length_c   1.000
_cell.angle_alpha   90.00
_cell.angle_beta   90.00
_cell.angle_gamma   90.00
#
_symmetry.space_group_name_H-M   'P 1'
#
loop_
_entity.id
_entity.type
_entity.pdbx_description
1 polymer ?
#
loop_
_entity_poly.entity_id
_entity_poly.type
_entity_poly.pdbx_seq_one_letter_code
_entity_poly.pdbx_strand_id
1 'polypeptide(L)'
;MTNILEIFLLVSMLITLIKFMFTASKWEKVLAYSSFSSKAVLLMLVFAFISDQLFLLDVIIIFLILNVWGIVIISIFLERKGDIK
;
A
#
# COMPACT_ATOMS: atom_id res chain seq x y z
N MET A 1 9.52 4.70 -21.46
CA MET A 1 8.14 4.30 -21.05
C MET A 1 8.03 4.13 -19.55
N THR A 2 9.02 3.52 -18.89
CA THR A 2 9.09 3.31 -17.43
C THR A 2 8.95 4.59 -16.59
N ASN A 3 9.59 5.69 -17.01
CA ASN A 3 9.51 6.97 -16.27
C ASN A 3 8.08 7.54 -16.19
N ILE A 4 7.23 7.28 -17.18
CA ILE A 4 5.83 7.77 -17.18
C ILE A 4 5.03 6.99 -16.13
N LEU A 5 5.24 5.68 -16.02
CA LEU A 5 4.55 4.84 -15.05
C LEU A 5 4.88 5.26 -13.61
N GLU A 6 6.15 5.54 -13.33
CA GLU A 6 6.60 6.01 -12.02
C GLU A 6 5.95 7.34 -11.63
N ILE A 7 5.90 8.30 -12.56
CA ILE A 7 5.26 9.60 -12.31
C ILE A 7 3.77 9.42 -12.01
N PHE A 8 3.06 8.61 -12.81
CA PHE A 8 1.64 8.32 -12.57
C PHE A 8 1.42 7.62 -11.22
N LEU A 9 2.29 6.68 -10.84
CA LEU A 9 2.24 6.01 -9.54
C LEU A 9 2.47 6.98 -8.38
N LEU A 10 3.48 7.85 -8.49
CA LEU A 10 3.78 8.87 -7.48
C LEU A 10 2.62 9.86 -7.31
N VAL A 11 2.06 10.36 -8.42
CA VAL A 11 0.88 11.24 -8.39
C VAL A 11 -0.30 10.51 -7.74
N SER A 12 -0.53 9.25 -8.10
CA SER A 12 -1.60 8.43 -7.51
C SER A 12 -1.38 8.21 -6.00
N MET A 13 -0.14 7.99 -5.56
CA MET A 13 0.21 7.87 -4.14
C MET A 13 -0.07 9.17 -3.38
N LEU A 14 0.32 10.32 -3.93
CA LEU A 14 0.05 11.63 -3.34
C LEU A 14 -1.46 11.87 -3.17
N ILE A 15 -2.26 11.55 -4.18
CA ILE A 15 -3.73 11.66 -4.09
C ILE A 15 -4.28 10.76 -2.99
N THR A 16 -3.80 9.52 -2.89
CA THR A 16 -4.25 8.61 -1.81
C THR A 16 -3.80 9.05 -0.42
N LEU A 17 -2.63 9.69 -0.31
CA LEU A 17 -2.14 10.25 0.95
C LEU A 17 -2.99 11.45 1.39
N ILE A 18 -3.34 12.34 0.46
CA ILE A 18 -4.27 13.45 0.71
C ILE A 18 -5.62 12.89 1.17
N LYS A 19 -6.18 11.90 0.45
CA LYS A 19 -7.43 11.25 0.85
C LYS A 19 -7.35 10.67 2.28
N PHE A 20 -6.25 10.00 2.63
CA PHE A 20 -6.04 9.46 3.96
C PHE A 20 -6.09 10.54 5.06
N MET A 21 -5.47 11.71 4.82
CA MET A 21 -5.44 12.83 5.76
C MET A 21 -6.83 13.49 5.94
N PHE A 22 -7.57 13.70 4.85
CA PHE A 22 -8.85 14.44 4.88
C PHE A 22 -10.08 13.57 5.17
N THR A 23 -9.97 12.25 5.09
CA THR A 23 -11.07 11.35 5.40
C THR A 23 -11.39 11.34 6.91
N ALA A 24 -12.67 11.47 7.26
CA ALA A 24 -13.15 11.36 8.64
C ALA A 24 -13.48 9.90 9.06
N SER A 25 -13.98 9.08 8.13
CA SER A 25 -14.40 7.70 8.41
C SER A 25 -13.20 6.76 8.61
N LYS A 26 -13.20 5.98 9.70
CA LYS A 26 -12.15 4.99 9.99
C LYS A 26 -12.00 3.97 8.85
N TRP A 27 -13.12 3.51 8.28
CA TRP A 27 -13.12 2.54 7.18
C TRP A 27 -12.50 3.10 5.90
N GLU A 28 -12.80 4.35 5.57
CA GLU A 28 -12.19 5.02 4.43
C GLU A 28 -10.68 5.25 4.63
N LYS A 29 -10.22 5.47 5.87
CA LYS A 29 -8.78 5.56 6.18
C LYS A 29 -8.07 4.24 5.90
N VAL A 30 -8.68 3.11 6.27
CA VAL A 30 -8.13 1.79 5.96
C VAL A 30 -8.08 1.56 4.45
N LEU A 31 -9.12 1.94 3.72
CA LEU A 31 -9.15 1.83 2.26
C LEU A 31 -8.06 2.69 1.61
N ALA A 32 -7.86 3.93 2.08
CA ALA A 32 -6.83 4.83 1.61
C ALA A 32 -5.43 4.29 1.93
N TYR A 33 -5.22 3.77 3.14
CA TYR A 33 -3.97 3.12 3.55
C TYR A 33 -3.63 1.90 2.69
N SER A 34 -4.61 1.01 2.48
CA SER A 34 -4.45 -0.17 1.62
C SER A 34 -4.05 0.22 0.20
N SER A 35 -4.76 1.20 -0.36
CA SER A 35 -4.49 1.72 -1.69
C SER A 35 -3.11 2.38 -1.78
N PHE A 36 -2.65 3.08 -0.74
CA PHE A 36 -1.32 3.67 -0.70
C PHE A 36 -0.24 2.61 -0.63
N SER A 37 -0.38 1.65 0.29
CA SER A 37 0.64 0.61 0.52
C SER A 37 0.79 -0.33 -0.68
N SER A 38 -0.29 -0.67 -1.40
CA SER A 38 -0.18 -1.47 -2.62
C SER A 38 0.60 -0.78 -3.74
N LYS A 39 0.48 0.55 -3.87
CA LYS A 39 1.29 1.35 -4.81
C LYS A 39 2.76 1.38 -4.41
N ALA A 40 3.07 1.39 -3.11
CA ALA A 40 4.45 1.31 -2.63
C ALA A 40 5.10 -0.01 -3.06
N VAL A 41 4.37 -1.13 -2.93
CA VAL A 41 4.84 -2.44 -3.41
C VAL A 41 5.00 -2.46 -4.93
N LEU A 42 4.07 -1.88 -5.68
CA LEU A 42 4.22 -1.74 -7.14
C LEU A 42 5.46 -0.93 -7.53
N LEU A 43 5.77 0.16 -6.82
CA LEU A 43 7.00 0.92 -7.04
C LEU A 43 8.25 0.09 -6.75
N MET A 44 8.27 -0.70 -5.68
CA MET A 44 9.38 -1.62 -5.40
C MET A 44 9.56 -2.65 -6.53
N LEU A 45 8.46 -3.17 -7.07
CA LEU A 45 8.48 -4.10 -8.20
C LEU A 45 9.02 -3.45 -9.47
N VAL A 46 8.50 -2.27 -9.84
CA VAL A 46 9.00 -1.51 -11.00
C VAL A 46 10.49 -1.21 -10.86
N PHE A 47 10.92 -0.79 -9.67
CA PHE A 47 12.34 -0.52 -9.38
C PHE A 47 13.22 -1.77 -9.53
N ALA A 48 12.77 -2.92 -9.02
CA ALA A 48 13.51 -4.18 -9.13
C ALA A 48 13.69 -4.62 -10.58
N PHE A 49 12.66 -4.45 -11.42
CA PHE A 49 12.73 -4.72 -12.85
C PHE A 49 13.66 -3.76 -13.60
N ILE A 50 13.63 -2.46 -13.30
CA ILE A 50 14.48 -1.47 -13.96
C ILE A 50 15.96 -1.64 -13.58
N SER A 51 16.22 -2.05 -12.34
CA SER A 51 17.58 -2.23 -11.82
C SER A 51 18.19 -3.60 -12.16
N ASP A 52 17.44 -4.47 -12.85
CA ASP A 52 17.79 -5.89 -13.08
C ASP A 52 18.10 -6.66 -11.77
N GLN A 53 17.54 -6.21 -10.65
CA GLN A 53 17.76 -6.78 -9.32
C GLN A 53 16.61 -7.71 -8.93
N LEU A 54 16.44 -8.80 -9.68
CA LEU A 54 15.37 -9.76 -9.44
C LEU A 54 15.44 -10.47 -8.08
N PHE A 55 16.58 -10.46 -7.39
CA PHE A 55 16.66 -10.97 -6.01
C PHE A 55 15.79 -10.17 -5.02
N LEU A 56 15.41 -8.93 -5.35
CA LEU A 56 14.49 -8.13 -4.54
C LEU A 56 13.05 -8.68 -4.55
N LEU A 57 12.70 -9.56 -5.50
CA LEU A 57 11.36 -10.13 -5.61
C LEU A 57 10.96 -10.91 -4.35
N ASP A 58 11.91 -11.61 -3.73
CA ASP A 58 11.67 -12.35 -2.48
C ASP A 58 11.19 -11.43 -1.36
N VAL A 59 11.83 -10.25 -1.25
CA VAL A 59 11.47 -9.22 -0.27
C VAL A 59 10.12 -8.59 -0.63
N ILE A 60 9.87 -8.33 -1.91
CA ILE A 60 8.60 -7.77 -2.40
C ILE A 60 7.42 -8.71 -2.10
N ILE A 61 7.60 -10.02 -2.29
CA ILE A 61 6.57 -11.03 -1.97
C ILE A 61 6.24 -11.01 -0.48
N ILE A 62 7.25 -10.88 0.40
CA ILE A 62 7.02 -10.73 1.84
C ILE A 62 6.21 -9.46 2.12
N PHE A 63 6.56 -8.33 1.50
CA PHE A 63 5.78 -7.09 1.65
C PHE A 63 4.34 -7.20 1.14
N LEU A 64 4.08 -7.98 0.09
CA LEU A 64 2.71 -8.26 -0.38
C LEU A 64 1.90 -9.01 0.69
N ILE A 65 2.49 -10.04 1.30
CA ILE A 65 1.85 -10.81 2.36
C ILE A 65 1.57 -9.89 3.55
N LEU A 66 2.55 -9.11 3.99
CA LEU A 66 2.39 -8.16 5.09
C LEU A 66 1.34 -7.08 4.79
N ASN A 67 1.25 -6.62 3.55
CA ASN A 67 0.21 -5.68 3.13
C ASN A 67 -1.18 -6.27 3.41
N VAL A 68 -1.47 -7.47 2.89
CA VAL A 68 -2.78 -8.12 3.10
C VAL A 68 -3.08 -8.33 4.58
N TRP A 69 -2.13 -8.89 5.33
CA TRP A 69 -2.29 -9.12 6.76
C TRP A 69 -2.50 -7.83 7.55
N GLY A 70 -1.78 -6.76 7.22
CA GLY A 70 -1.94 -5.46 7.86
C GLY A 70 -3.37 -4.93 7.73
N ILE A 71 -3.95 -5.01 6.53
CA ILE A 71 -5.34 -4.59 6.30
C ILE A 71 -6.32 -5.48 7.09
N VAL A 72 -6.14 -6.80 7.06
CA VAL A 72 -7.02 -7.74 7.77
C VAL A 72 -7.01 -7.47 9.27
N ILE A 73 -5.84 -7.32 9.88
CA ILE A 73 -5.69 -7.06 11.32
C ILE A 73 -6.39 -5.74 11.70
N ILE A 74 -6.15 -4.67 10.93
CA ILE A 74 -6.79 -3.37 11.19
C ILE A 74 -8.31 -3.46 11.00
N SER A 75 -8.78 -4.22 10.00
CA SER A 75 -10.21 -4.37 9.75
C SER A 75 -10.92 -5.11 10.88
N ILE A 76 -10.33 -6.21 11.38
CA ILE A 76 -10.83 -6.94 12.56
C ILE A 76 -10.85 -6.04 13.79
N PHE A 77 -9.79 -5.26 14.00
CA PHE A 77 -9.72 -4.31 15.11
C PHE A 77 -10.85 -3.26 15.05
N LEU A 78 -11.11 -2.71 13.86
CA LEU A 78 -12.20 -1.76 13.65
C LEU A 78 -13.59 -2.38 13.82
N GLU A 79 -13.79 -3.59 13.30
CA GLU A 79 -15.04 -4.36 13.45
C GLU A 79 -15.38 -4.57 14.92
N ARG A 80 -14.38 -4.96 15.72
CA ARG A 80 -14.52 -5.17 17.17
C ARG A 80 -14.59 -3.87 17.97
N LYS A 81 -14.65 -2.70 17.32
CA LYS A 81 -14.61 -1.36 17.94
C LYS A 81 -13.40 -1.16 18.87
N GLY A 82 -12.30 -1.88 18.62
CA GLY A 82 -11.10 -1.87 19.44
C GLY A 82 -11.11 -2.81 20.65
N ASP A 83 -12.08 -3.73 20.77
CA ASP A 83 -12.08 -4.75 21.82
C ASP A 83 -11.21 -5.95 21.41
N ILE A 84 -10.08 -6.12 22.10
CA ILE A 84 -9.16 -7.25 21.92
C ILE A 84 -9.54 -8.31 22.97
N LYS A 85 -10.61 -9.06 22.68
CA LYS A 85 -10.96 -10.29 23.40
C LYS A 85 -10.66 -11.53 22.58
#